data_AF-A0A1J4RQ74-F1
#
_entry.id   AF-A0A1J4RQ74-F1
#
_cell.length_a   1.000
_cell.length_b   1.000
_cell.length_c   1.000
_cell.angle_alpha   90.00
_cell.angle_beta   90.00
_cell.angle_gamma   90.00
#
_symmetry.space_group_name_H-M   'P 1'
#
loop_
_entity.id
_entity.type
_entity.pdbx_description
1 polymer ?
#
loop_
_entity_poly.entity_id
_entity_poly.type
_entity_poly.pdbx_seq_one_letter_code
_entity_poly.pdbx_strand_id
1 'polypeptide(L)'
;MFLFYFSITLAICSSALYHFVAKSTPANVNFSVSLLVTYAVAFGVVLLTLFFFPMPNGPAYELKQLNWASIGLAIAIVGIEFGFLLVYRAGWHLGIAAALTNVVASLILVPVAIFFFKDKISWVNIVGIFVCLAGLVMLNWKR
;
A
#
# COMPACT_ATOMS: atom_id res chain seq x y z
N MET A 1 -22.43 -4.50 5.79
CA MET A 1 -22.34 -3.73 4.53
C MET A 1 -21.62 -2.39 4.68
N PHE A 2 -21.93 -1.58 5.70
CA PHE A 2 -21.21 -0.31 5.95
C PHE A 2 -19.68 -0.48 6.03
N LEU A 3 -19.18 -1.41 6.85
CA LEU A 3 -17.73 -1.63 7.00
C LEU A 3 -17.04 -1.98 5.68
N PHE A 4 -17.70 -2.76 4.82
CA PHE A 4 -17.17 -3.18 3.51
C PHE A 4 -16.99 -1.99 2.56
N TYR A 5 -18.02 -1.16 2.41
CA TYR A 5 -17.94 0.03 1.55
C TYR A 5 -17.06 1.14 2.15
N PHE A 6 -17.09 1.29 3.47
CA PHE A 6 -16.25 2.26 4.18
C PHE A 6 -14.77 1.90 4.06
N SER A 7 -14.38 0.64 4.31
CA SER A 7 -12.99 0.21 4.27
C SER A 7 -12.39 0.37 2.88
N ILE A 8 -13.12 0.01 1.82
CA ILE A 8 -12.61 0.13 0.45
C ILE A 8 -12.52 1.60 0.03
N THR A 9 -13.50 2.43 0.40
CA THR A 9 -13.47 3.87 0.10
C THR A 9 -12.30 4.55 0.81
N LEU A 10 -12.10 4.24 2.09
CA LEU A 10 -10.98 4.76 2.87
C LEU A 10 -9.64 4.37 2.23
N ALA A 11 -9.48 3.10 1.84
CA ALA A 11 -8.25 2.62 1.19
C ALA A 11 -7.97 3.34 -0.13
N ILE A 12 -8.99 3.55 -0.97
CA ILE A 12 -8.85 4.28 -2.25
C ILE A 12 -8.46 5.74 -2.00
N CYS A 13 -9.17 6.43 -1.10
CA CYS A 13 -8.87 7.83 -0.78
C CYS A 13 -7.47 7.99 -0.19
N SER A 14 -7.06 7.11 0.73
CA SER A 14 -5.72 7.10 1.31
C SER A 14 -4.65 6.81 0.24
N SER A 15 -4.88 5.89 -0.69
CA SER A 15 -3.94 5.61 -1.79
C SER A 15 -3.79 6.81 -2.74
N ALA A 16 -4.89 7.48 -3.10
CA ALA A 16 -4.83 8.69 -3.92
C ALA A 16 -4.06 9.82 -3.22
N LEU A 17 -4.34 10.05 -1.92
CA LEU A 17 -3.63 11.02 -1.11
C LEU A 17 -2.15 10.69 -1.00
N TYR A 18 -1.81 9.41 -0.78
CA TYR A 18 -0.45 8.91 -0.71
C TYR A 18 0.34 9.29 -1.96
N HIS A 19 -0.15 8.93 -3.14
CA HIS A 19 0.54 9.22 -4.39
C HIS A 19 0.70 10.72 -4.64
N PHE A 20 -0.33 11.52 -4.31
CA PHE A 20 -0.29 12.98 -4.44
C PHE A 20 0.77 13.62 -3.53
N VAL A 21 0.81 13.25 -2.25
CA VAL A 21 1.76 13.78 -1.27
C VAL A 21 3.18 13.27 -1.55
N ALA A 22 3.34 11.99 -1.90
CA ALA A 22 4.64 11.41 -2.24
C ALA A 22 5.25 12.10 -3.48
N LYS A 23 4.45 12.40 -4.51
CA LYS A 23 4.93 13.16 -5.69
C LYS A 23 5.28 14.62 -5.35
N SER A 24 4.59 15.20 -4.37
CA SER A 24 4.81 16.58 -3.90
C SER A 24 6.01 16.72 -2.97
N THR A 25 6.59 15.60 -2.53
CA THR A 25 7.74 15.59 -1.61
C THR A 25 8.97 16.18 -2.32
N PRO A 26 9.63 17.21 -1.78
CA PRO A 26 10.76 17.85 -2.44
C PRO A 26 11.89 16.87 -2.77
N ALA A 27 12.36 16.89 -4.02
CA ALA A 27 13.46 16.04 -4.47
C ALA A 27 14.80 16.42 -3.80
N ASN A 28 14.94 17.69 -3.38
CA ASN A 28 16.17 18.24 -2.80
C ASN A 28 16.40 17.85 -1.33
N VAL A 29 15.40 17.29 -0.65
CA VAL A 29 15.55 16.86 0.75
C VAL A 29 16.10 15.43 0.79
N ASN A 30 16.99 15.19 1.75
CA ASN A 30 17.48 13.84 2.02
C ASN A 30 16.30 12.90 2.28
N PHE A 31 16.21 11.87 1.46
CA PHE A 31 15.10 10.92 1.48
C PHE A 31 14.88 10.31 2.87
N SER A 32 15.95 9.92 3.57
CA SER A 32 15.88 9.25 4.86
C SER A 32 15.34 10.18 5.93
N VAL A 33 15.68 11.47 5.87
CA VAL A 33 15.15 12.49 6.79
C VAL A 33 13.64 12.69 6.57
N SER A 34 13.21 12.76 5.31
CA SER A 34 11.79 12.88 4.97
C SER A 34 10.98 11.69 5.50
N LEU A 35 11.45 10.46 5.29
CA LEU A 35 10.76 9.28 5.80
C LEU A 35 10.77 9.19 7.33
N LEU A 36 11.86 9.59 7.98
CA LEU A 36 11.93 9.60 9.44
C LEU A 36 10.83 10.51 10.03
N VAL A 37 10.64 11.69 9.45
CA VAL A 37 9.55 12.60 9.86
C VAL A 37 8.18 11.98 9.56
N THR A 38 7.99 11.39 8.37
CA THR A 38 6.73 10.70 8.02
C THR A 38 6.40 9.61 9.03
N TYR A 39 7.36 8.78 9.41
CA TYR A 39 7.15 7.72 10.40
C TYR A 39 6.90 8.26 11.80
N ALA A 40 7.57 9.33 12.21
CA ALA A 40 7.31 9.96 13.50
C ALA A 40 5.87 10.49 13.60
N VAL A 41 5.40 11.16 12.53
CA VAL A 41 4.00 11.64 12.45
C VAL A 41 3.03 10.46 12.41
N ALA A 42 3.28 9.44 11.59
CA ALA A 42 2.43 8.26 11.50
C ALA A 42 2.34 7.51 12.84
N PHE A 43 3.46 7.37 13.56
CA PHE A 43 3.50 6.80 14.90
C PHE A 43 2.63 7.59 15.88
N GLY A 44 2.73 8.92 15.87
CA GLY A 44 1.86 9.79 16.69
C GLY A 44 0.38 9.61 16.37
N VAL A 45 0.00 9.54 15.09
CA VAL A 45 -1.38 9.28 14.67
C VAL A 45 -1.87 7.92 15.14
N VAL A 46 -1.06 6.87 15.01
CA VAL A 46 -1.42 5.52 15.48
C VAL A 46 -1.56 5.48 16.99
N LEU A 47 -0.71 6.18 17.76
CA LEU A 47 -0.87 6.30 19.21
C LEU A 47 -2.23 6.90 19.59
N LEU A 48 -2.74 7.88 18.83
CA LEU A 48 -4.07 8.44 19.08
C LEU A 48 -5.19 7.42 18.88
N THR A 49 -5.00 6.43 18.00
CA THR A 49 -6.01 5.39 17.79
C THR A 49 -6.21 4.49 19.01
N LEU A 50 -5.21 4.40 19.90
CA LEU A 50 -5.32 3.61 21.15
C LEU A 50 -6.42 4.13 22.08
N PHE A 51 -6.81 5.41 21.97
CA PHE A 51 -7.93 5.96 22.73
C PHE A 51 -9.29 5.48 22.22
N PHE A 52 -9.38 5.11 20.94
CA PHE A 52 -10.61 4.62 20.31
C PHE A 52 -10.72 3.09 20.34
N PHE A 53 -9.59 2.39 20.45
CA PHE A 53 -9.51 0.93 20.49
C PHE A 53 -8.96 0.45 21.85
N PRO A 54 -9.84 0.17 22.84
CA PRO A 54 -9.39 -0.21 24.17
C PRO A 54 -8.66 -1.57 24.15
N MET A 55 -7.66 -1.72 25.03
CA MET A 55 -6.87 -2.94 25.21
C MET A 55 -7.29 -3.63 26.53
N PRO A 56 -8.23 -4.59 26.51
CA PRO A 56 -8.82 -5.15 27.72
C PRO A 56 -7.79 -5.88 28.60
N ASN A 57 -6.79 -6.48 27.97
CA ASN A 57 -5.74 -7.27 28.62
C ASN A 57 -4.43 -6.48 28.84
N GLY A 58 -4.44 -5.18 28.53
CA GLY A 58 -3.28 -4.29 28.64
C GLY A 58 -2.28 -4.40 27.47
N PRO A 59 -1.36 -3.41 27.32
CA PRO A 59 -0.47 -3.30 26.18
C PRO A 59 0.58 -4.42 26.11
N ALA A 60 1.05 -4.91 27.26
CA ALA A 60 2.05 -5.99 27.30
C ALA A 60 1.50 -7.33 26.76
N TYR A 61 0.19 -7.56 26.88
CA TYR A 61 -0.46 -8.74 26.32
C TYR A 61 -0.52 -8.63 24.79
N GLU A 62 -0.96 -7.49 24.27
CA GLU A 62 -1.03 -7.26 22.82
C GLU A 62 0.35 -7.34 22.14
N LEU A 63 1.39 -6.80 22.78
CA LEU A 63 2.76 -6.92 22.28
C LEU A 63 3.25 -8.38 22.20
N LYS A 64 2.81 -9.25 23.11
CA LYS A 64 3.14 -10.69 23.06
C LYS A 64 2.39 -11.44 21.96
N GLN A 65 1.25 -10.91 21.51
CA GLN A 65 0.49 -11.49 20.40
C GLN A 65 1.06 -11.12 19.02
N LEU A 66 1.97 -10.14 18.95
CA LEU A 66 2.64 -9.78 17.70
C LEU A 66 3.42 -10.97 17.15
N ASN A 67 3.29 -11.17 15.84
CA ASN A 67 3.98 -12.21 15.11
C ASN A 67 4.95 -11.61 14.08
N TRP A 68 5.62 -12.48 13.33
CA TRP A 68 6.55 -12.10 12.27
C TRP A 68 5.92 -11.19 11.19
N ALA A 69 4.59 -11.26 10.99
CA ALA A 69 3.91 -10.43 9.98
C ALA A 69 3.98 -8.94 10.32
N SER A 70 4.07 -8.58 11.61
CA SER A 70 4.23 -7.17 12.01
C SER A 70 5.59 -6.62 11.57
N ILE A 71 6.64 -7.43 11.70
CA ILE A 71 8.00 -7.08 11.24
C ILE A 71 8.04 -7.06 9.71
N GLY A 72 7.44 -8.07 9.05
CA GLY A 72 7.34 -8.13 7.60
C GLY A 72 6.59 -6.92 7.01
N LEU A 73 5.52 -6.48 7.67
CA LEU A 73 4.76 -5.29 7.27
C LEU A 73 5.60 -4.02 7.39
N ALA A 74 6.38 -3.85 8.46
CA ALA A 74 7.28 -2.72 8.62
C ALA A 74 8.30 -2.63 7.47
N ILE A 75 8.92 -3.75 7.11
CA ILE A 75 9.86 -3.84 5.98
C ILE A 75 9.15 -3.49 4.66
N ALA A 76 7.95 -4.01 4.45
CA ALA A 76 7.16 -3.75 3.24
C ALA A 76 6.78 -2.27 3.10
N ILE A 77 6.33 -1.63 4.18
CA ILE A 77 6.00 -0.19 4.19
C ILE A 77 7.23 0.62 3.79
N VAL A 78 8.39 0.34 4.40
CA VAL A 78 9.64 1.01 4.03
C VAL A 78 9.96 0.81 2.55
N GLY A 79 9.90 -0.42 2.04
CA GLY A 79 10.14 -0.69 0.62
C GLY A 79 9.20 0.07 -0.33
N ILE A 80 7.90 0.16 0.02
CA ILE A 80 6.88 0.90 -0.74
C ILE A 80 7.21 2.39 -0.77
N GLU A 81 7.48 2.99 0.38
CA GLU A 81 7.81 4.41 0.52
C GLU A 81 9.06 4.79 -0.26
N PHE A 82 10.13 3.98 -0.13
CA PHE A 82 11.34 4.11 -0.93
C PHE A 82 11.07 3.99 -2.42
N GLY A 83 10.33 2.96 -2.84
CA GLY A 83 10.03 2.67 -4.22
C GLY A 83 9.26 3.82 -4.91
N PHE A 84 8.18 4.31 -4.31
CA PHE A 84 7.37 5.36 -4.92
C PHE A 84 8.07 6.70 -4.96
N LEU A 85 8.82 7.08 -3.93
CA LEU A 85 9.62 8.31 -3.97
C LEU A 85 10.68 8.25 -5.08
N LEU A 86 11.34 7.11 -5.28
CA LEU A 86 12.28 6.92 -6.40
C LEU A 86 11.57 6.99 -7.76
N VAL A 87 10.43 6.33 -7.91
CA VAL A 87 9.62 6.36 -9.13
C VAL A 87 9.21 7.80 -9.48
N TYR A 88 8.78 8.58 -8.50
CA TYR A 88 8.38 9.96 -8.70
C TYR A 88 9.52 10.93 -8.96
N ARG A 89 10.68 10.71 -8.32
CA ARG A 89 11.92 11.44 -8.59
C ARG A 89 12.50 11.11 -9.96
N ALA A 90 12.32 9.88 -10.46
CA ALA A 90 12.67 9.46 -11.81
C ALA A 90 11.74 10.04 -12.90
N GLY A 91 10.76 10.88 -12.53
CA GLY A 91 9.92 11.60 -13.48
C GLY A 91 8.68 10.83 -13.95
N TRP A 92 8.35 9.67 -13.36
CA TRP A 92 7.15 8.94 -13.74
C TRP A 92 5.87 9.73 -13.49
N HIS A 93 4.88 9.51 -14.36
CA HIS A 93 3.53 10.04 -14.22
C HIS A 93 2.80 9.34 -13.06
N LEU A 94 2.10 10.13 -12.25
CA LEU A 94 1.45 9.67 -11.02
C LEU A 94 0.49 8.49 -11.24
N GLY A 95 -0.42 8.62 -12.21
CA GLY A 95 -1.42 7.58 -12.50
C GLY A 95 -0.82 6.32 -13.11
N ILE A 96 0.14 6.44 -14.02
CA ILE A 96 0.76 5.28 -14.70
C ILE A 96 1.60 4.48 -13.70
N ALA A 97 2.40 5.16 -12.87
CA ALA A 97 3.19 4.51 -11.83
C ALA A 97 2.32 3.74 -10.83
N ALA A 98 1.26 4.37 -10.31
CA ALA A 98 0.36 3.74 -9.35
C ALA A 98 -0.43 2.56 -9.96
N ALA A 99 -0.87 2.68 -11.21
CA ALA A 99 -1.55 1.58 -11.92
C ALA A 99 -0.61 0.39 -12.16
N LEU A 100 0.61 0.66 -12.66
CA LEU A 100 1.61 -0.36 -12.94
C LEU A 100 1.97 -1.16 -11.69
N THR A 101 2.31 -0.48 -10.60
CA THR A 101 2.71 -1.14 -9.36
C THR A 101 1.59 -2.00 -8.80
N ASN A 102 0.34 -1.51 -8.77
CA ASN A 102 -0.79 -2.28 -8.26
C ASN A 102 -1.14 -3.48 -9.15
N VAL A 103 -1.09 -3.36 -10.47
CA VAL A 103 -1.34 -4.48 -11.39
C VAL A 103 -0.25 -5.55 -11.25
N VAL A 104 1.02 -5.16 -11.24
CA VAL A 104 2.13 -6.11 -11.08
C VAL A 104 2.13 -6.75 -9.69
N ALA A 105 1.84 -5.99 -8.64
CA ALA A 105 1.68 -6.54 -7.29
C ALA A 105 0.52 -7.54 -7.24
N SER A 106 -0.61 -7.23 -7.87
CA SER A 106 -1.76 -8.15 -7.95
C SER A 106 -1.39 -9.45 -8.67
N LEU A 107 -0.62 -9.38 -9.76
CA LEU A 107 -0.11 -10.56 -10.46
C LEU A 107 0.76 -11.45 -9.57
N ILE A 108 1.63 -10.85 -8.75
CA ILE A 108 2.50 -11.58 -7.82
C ILE A 108 1.67 -12.19 -6.68
N LEU A 109 0.65 -11.47 -6.20
CA LEU A 109 -0.22 -11.91 -5.11
C LEU A 109 -1.16 -13.04 -5.53
N VAL A 110 -1.53 -13.16 -6.80
CA VAL A 110 -2.44 -14.20 -7.29
C VAL A 110 -1.93 -15.63 -7.02
N PRO A 111 -0.69 -16.02 -7.39
CA PRO A 111 -0.13 -17.30 -6.99
C PRO A 111 -0.10 -17.48 -5.47
N VAL A 112 0.27 -16.43 -4.72
CA VAL A 112 0.32 -16.49 -3.25
C VAL A 112 -1.07 -16.76 -2.66
N ALA A 113 -2.11 -16.10 -3.18
CA ALA A 113 -3.50 -16.30 -2.78
C ALA A 113 -3.97 -17.74 -3.05
N ILE A 114 -3.62 -18.30 -4.22
CA ILE A 114 -3.96 -19.69 -4.57
C ILE A 114 -3.22 -20.69 -3.68
N PHE A 115 -1.89 -20.57 -3.56
CA PHE A 115 -1.06 -21.59 -2.92
C PHE A 115 -1.07 -21.52 -1.38
N PHE A 116 -1.01 -20.30 -0.81
CA PHE A 116 -0.95 -20.12 0.65
C PHE A 116 -2.34 -19.93 1.26
N PHE A 117 -3.18 -19.08 0.68
CA PHE A 117 -4.50 -18.77 1.24
C PHE A 117 -5.61 -19.70 0.74
N LYS A 118 -5.34 -20.52 -0.29
CA LYS A 118 -6.28 -21.46 -0.89
C LYS A 118 -7.55 -20.79 -1.42
N ASP A 119 -7.42 -19.54 -1.86
CA ASP A 119 -8.53 -18.78 -2.43
C ASP A 119 -8.99 -19.41 -3.75
N LYS A 120 -10.31 -19.54 -3.90
CA LYS A 120 -10.92 -20.00 -5.15
C LYS A 120 -10.98 -18.84 -6.14
N ILE A 121 -10.00 -18.76 -7.01
CA ILE A 121 -9.99 -17.79 -8.11
C ILE A 121 -10.92 -18.29 -9.23
N SER A 122 -11.89 -17.46 -9.61
CA SER A 122 -12.80 -17.76 -10.72
C SER A 122 -12.14 -17.48 -12.07
N TRP A 123 -12.62 -18.12 -13.14
CA TRP A 123 -12.21 -17.79 -14.51
C TRP A 123 -12.43 -16.32 -14.87
N VAL A 124 -13.44 -15.67 -14.29
CA VAL A 124 -13.72 -14.24 -14.50
C VAL A 124 -12.60 -13.36 -13.92
N ASN A 125 -12.07 -13.72 -12.75
CA ASN A 125 -10.98 -12.97 -12.12
C ASN A 125 -9.71 -13.04 -12.97
N ILE A 126 -9.43 -14.21 -13.58
CA ILE A 126 -8.29 -14.39 -14.50
C ILE A 126 -8.44 -13.51 -15.73
N VAL A 127 -9.62 -13.52 -16.37
CA VAL A 127 -9.90 -12.64 -17.51
C VAL A 127 -9.79 -11.16 -17.11
N GLY A 128 -10.27 -10.79 -15.93
CA GLY A 128 -10.14 -9.43 -15.38
C GLY A 128 -8.69 -8.97 -15.26
N ILE A 129 -7.77 -9.84 -14.82
CA ILE A 129 -6.34 -9.55 -14.77
C ILE A 129 -5.79 -9.23 -16.18
N PHE A 130 -6.15 -10.01 -17.20
CA PHE A 130 -5.73 -9.75 -18.58
C PHE A 130 -6.28 -8.41 -19.10
N VAL A 131 -7.52 -8.05 -18.75
CA VAL A 131 -8.11 -6.75 -19.09
C VAL A 131 -7.37 -5.60 -18.40
N CYS A 132 -7.00 -5.74 -17.13
CA CYS A 132 -6.19 -4.75 -16.41
C CYS A 132 -4.81 -4.57 -17.07
N LEU A 133 -4.18 -5.66 -17.53
CA LEU A 133 -2.90 -5.59 -18.27
C LEU A 133 -3.06 -4.90 -19.62
N ALA A 134 -4.12 -5.20 -20.38
CA ALA A 134 -4.40 -4.53 -21.63
C ALA A 134 -4.61 -3.01 -21.42
N GLY A 135 -5.39 -2.63 -20.41
CA GLY A 135 -5.59 -1.23 -20.03
C GLY A 135 -4.29 -0.53 -19.63
N LEU A 136 -3.41 -1.23 -18.91
CA LEU A 136 -2.08 -0.73 -18.57
C LEU A 136 -1.20 -0.47 -19.80
N VAL A 137 -1.17 -1.42 -20.76
CA VAL A 137 -0.43 -1.26 -22.01
C VAL A 137 -0.94 -0.05 -22.78
N MET A 138 -2.26 0.15 -22.84
CA MET A 138 -2.86 1.32 -23.48
C MET A 138 -2.48 2.63 -22.78
N LEU A 139 -2.48 2.67 -21.44
CA LEU A 139 -2.10 3.85 -20.65
C LEU A 139 -0.62 4.21 -20.82
N ASN A 140 0.25 3.21 -20.99
CA ASN A 140 1.68 3.41 -21.20
C ASN A 140 2.06 3.54 -22.69
N TRP A 141 1.10 3.47 -23.60
CA TRP A 141 1.34 3.59 -25.04
C TRP A 141 1.63 5.05 -25.39
N LYS A 142 2.89 5.44 -25.32
CA LYS A 142 3.37 6.72 -25.88
C LYS A 142 3.22 6.67 -27.39
N ARG A 143 2.37 7.55 -27.93
CA ARG A 143 2.38 7.92 -29.35
C ARG A 143 3.32 9.10 -29.54
#